data_AF-A0A8T3NH02-F1
#
_entry.id   AF-A0A8T3NH02-F1
#
_cell.length_a   1.000
_cell.length_b   1.000
_cell.length_c   1.000
_cell.angle_alpha   90.00
_cell.angle_beta   90.00
_cell.angle_gamma   90.00
#
_symmetry.space_group_name_H-M   'P 1'
#
loop_
_entity.id
_entity.type
_entity.pdbx_description
1 polymer ?
#
loop_
_entity_poly.entity_id
_entity_poly.type
_entity_poly.pdbx_seq_one_letter_code
_entity_poly.pdbx_strand_id
1 'polypeptide(L)'
;MPDEKVVERLVAWVWERQALIGPLAGDDGVRYQVVFRGRPWGERGPDFQGAILARHDGELLRGDVEVHVRASDWRRHGHGRDPAYNRTVGHVVLWNDSQRPTCRQDGAVVPTLELVGHLAAPLAELERRRQAEEGLRPPEPACVPTGATGPSPLRELLERAGVERFLAKAAAFEGDLQCLPPEEVLYRGALRAMGYTANTAGFERLAAALPFIGLRAIA
;
A
#
# COMPACT_ATOMS: atom_id res chain seq x y z
N MET A 1 23.62 -14.19 -12.44
CA MET A 1 23.05 -13.56 -11.23
C MET A 1 21.57 -13.41 -11.49
N PRO A 2 20.66 -13.88 -10.62
CA PRO A 2 19.25 -13.56 -10.76
C PRO A 2 19.07 -12.04 -10.79
N ASP A 3 18.10 -11.57 -11.58
CA ASP A 3 17.71 -10.16 -11.65
C ASP A 3 17.32 -9.67 -10.24
N GLU A 4 17.85 -8.53 -9.82
CA GLU A 4 17.64 -7.97 -8.49
C GLU A 4 16.14 -7.81 -8.16
N LYS A 5 15.34 -7.45 -9.17
CA LYS A 5 13.87 -7.37 -9.04
C LYS A 5 13.22 -8.71 -8.75
N VAL A 6 13.76 -9.80 -9.29
CA VAL A 6 13.25 -11.16 -9.03
C VAL A 6 13.52 -11.52 -7.56
N VAL A 7 14.64 -11.06 -7.01
CA VAL A 7 14.98 -11.29 -5.60
C VAL A 7 14.17 -10.38 -4.68
N GLU A 8 13.94 -9.10 -5.01
CA GLU A 8 13.05 -8.22 -4.23
C GLU A 8 11.63 -8.79 -4.14
N ARG A 9 11.10 -9.34 -5.23
CA ARG A 9 9.80 -10.04 -5.23
C ARG A 9 9.78 -11.23 -4.27
N LEU A 10 10.90 -11.95 -4.13
CA LEU A 10 11.01 -13.02 -3.14
C LEU A 10 11.01 -12.46 -1.72
N VAL A 11 11.73 -11.39 -1.44
CA VAL A 11 11.73 -10.74 -0.11
C VAL A 11 10.33 -10.26 0.26
N ALA A 12 9.67 -9.57 -0.67
CA ALA A 12 8.28 -9.14 -0.52
C ALA A 12 7.35 -10.32 -0.24
N TRP A 13 7.49 -11.43 -0.98
CA TRP A 13 6.68 -12.63 -0.79
C TRP A 13 6.94 -13.31 0.57
N VAL A 14 8.20 -13.40 1.00
CA VAL A 14 8.57 -13.95 2.32
C VAL A 14 7.95 -13.12 3.44
N TRP A 15 8.03 -11.80 3.33
CA TRP A 15 7.34 -10.89 4.24
C TRP A 15 5.82 -11.07 4.16
N GLU A 16 5.23 -11.08 2.98
CA GLU A 16 3.79 -11.21 2.82
C GLU A 16 3.24 -12.53 3.40
N ARG A 17 3.95 -13.64 3.21
CA ARG A 17 3.54 -14.94 3.75
C ARG A 17 4.00 -15.18 5.17
N GLN A 18 4.76 -14.24 5.74
CA GLN A 18 5.37 -14.37 7.06
C GLN A 18 6.09 -15.73 7.17
N ALA A 19 6.83 -16.09 6.12
CA ALA A 19 7.62 -17.32 6.05
C ALA A 19 8.91 -17.20 6.89
N LEU A 20 8.74 -16.82 8.15
CA LEU A 20 9.77 -16.38 9.08
C LEU A 20 9.64 -17.12 10.42
N ILE A 21 10.73 -17.20 11.17
CA ILE A 21 10.81 -17.84 12.49
C ILE A 21 11.17 -16.80 13.54
N GLY A 22 10.29 -16.69 14.53
CA GLY A 22 10.49 -15.86 15.72
C GLY A 22 10.51 -14.35 15.45
N PRO A 23 10.85 -13.55 16.47
CA PRO A 23 11.03 -12.11 16.34
C PRO A 23 12.27 -11.79 15.50
N LEU A 24 12.18 -10.78 14.66
CA LEU A 24 13.28 -10.30 13.81
C LEU A 24 14.25 -9.44 14.61
N ALA A 25 15.55 -9.60 14.35
CA ALA A 25 16.58 -8.72 14.90
C ALA A 25 16.65 -7.40 14.11
N GLY A 26 16.57 -6.28 14.82
CA GLY A 26 16.88 -4.96 14.30
C GLY A 26 18.37 -4.63 14.41
N ASP A 27 18.85 -3.76 13.52
CA ASP A 27 20.20 -3.18 13.57
C ASP A 27 20.44 -2.26 14.78
N ASP A 28 19.37 -1.86 15.45
CA ASP A 28 19.36 -1.14 16.73
C ASP A 28 19.55 -2.06 17.96
N GLY A 29 19.70 -3.37 17.75
CA GLY A 29 19.84 -4.38 18.81
C GLY A 29 18.52 -4.77 19.47
N VAL A 30 17.38 -4.27 18.98
CA VAL A 30 16.04 -4.58 19.49
C VAL A 30 15.44 -5.72 18.67
N ARG A 31 14.61 -6.55 19.30
CA ARG A 31 13.83 -7.58 18.61
C ARG A 31 12.40 -7.10 18.33
N TYR A 32 11.93 -7.42 17.13
CA TYR A 32 10.64 -7.00 16.59
C TYR A 32 9.78 -8.22 16.26
N GLN A 33 8.64 -8.35 16.93
CA GLN A 33 7.62 -9.30 16.56
C GLN A 33 6.66 -8.66 15.55
N VAL A 34 6.44 -9.33 14.42
CA VAL A 34 5.41 -8.88 13.46
C VAL A 34 4.04 -9.25 14.03
N VAL A 35 3.23 -8.24 14.36
CA VAL A 35 1.84 -8.41 14.80
C VAL A 35 0.92 -8.38 13.58
N PHE A 36 1.18 -7.43 12.67
CA PHE A 36 0.53 -7.34 11.38
C PHE A 36 1.54 -6.85 10.35
N ARG A 37 1.72 -7.60 9.26
CA ARG A 37 2.74 -7.32 8.24
C ARG A 37 2.45 -6.10 7.35
N GLY A 38 1.26 -5.54 7.46
CA GLY A 38 0.74 -4.54 6.52
C GLY A 38 0.02 -5.18 5.33
N ARG A 39 -0.59 -4.33 4.50
CA ARG A 39 -1.23 -4.73 3.24
C ARG A 39 -0.28 -4.42 2.08
N PRO A 40 -0.09 -5.33 1.12
CA PRO A 40 0.70 -5.04 -0.07
C PRO A 40 0.18 -3.77 -0.76
N TRP A 41 1.10 -2.91 -1.17
CA TRP A 41 0.84 -1.67 -1.87
C TRP A 41 1.63 -1.67 -3.17
N GLY A 42 0.93 -1.62 -4.30
CA GLY A 42 1.54 -1.71 -5.64
C GLY A 42 1.75 -0.35 -6.31
N GLU A 43 1.53 0.75 -5.59
CA GLU A 43 1.72 2.11 -6.11
C GLU A 43 2.95 2.77 -5.46
N ARG A 44 3.13 4.07 -5.68
CA ARG A 44 4.24 4.84 -5.11
C ARG A 44 4.20 4.81 -3.57
N GLY A 45 5.38 4.69 -2.96
CA GLY A 45 5.58 4.66 -1.51
C GLY A 45 6.02 3.28 -1.04
N PRO A 46 5.90 3.00 0.28
CA PRO A 46 6.37 1.74 0.83
C PRO A 46 5.61 0.52 0.31
N ASP A 47 6.30 -0.62 0.17
CA ASP A 47 5.73 -1.89 -0.32
C ASP A 47 4.53 -2.42 0.50
N PHE A 48 4.49 -2.13 1.80
CA PHE A 48 3.41 -2.57 2.70
C PHE A 48 2.88 -1.44 3.57
N GLN A 49 1.57 -1.21 3.54
CA GLN A 49 0.93 -0.14 4.33
C GLN A 49 0.27 -0.65 5.62
N GLY A 50 0.42 0.13 6.69
CA GLY A 50 -0.30 -0.08 7.95
C GLY A 50 0.15 -1.31 8.75
N ALA A 51 1.40 -1.72 8.62
CA ALA A 51 2.05 -2.71 9.47
C ALA A 51 2.04 -2.31 10.96
N ILE A 52 2.10 -3.34 11.81
CA ILE A 52 2.21 -3.23 13.27
C ILE A 52 3.36 -4.14 13.72
N LEU A 53 4.40 -3.54 14.29
CA LEU A 53 5.57 -4.23 14.84
C LEU A 53 5.61 -4.02 16.34
N ALA A 54 5.68 -5.12 17.09
CA ALA A 54 5.86 -5.07 18.55
C ALA A 54 7.35 -5.16 18.89
N ARG A 55 7.86 -4.16 19.57
CA ARG A 55 9.19 -4.19 20.20
C ARG A 55 9.12 -5.10 21.43
N HIS A 56 10.23 -5.75 21.77
CA HIS A 56 10.28 -6.64 22.94
C HIS A 56 10.02 -5.92 24.28
N ASP A 57 10.17 -4.60 24.35
CA ASP A 57 9.81 -3.77 25.51
C ASP A 57 8.29 -3.48 25.63
N GLY A 58 7.49 -3.95 24.67
CA GLY A 58 6.03 -3.81 24.66
C GLY A 58 5.50 -2.64 23.82
N GLU A 59 6.38 -1.79 23.27
CA GLU A 59 5.95 -0.72 22.38
C GLU A 59 5.44 -1.25 21.02
N LEU A 60 4.34 -0.68 20.53
CA LEU A 60 3.78 -1.00 19.21
C LEU A 60 4.07 0.11 18.20
N LEU A 61 4.91 -0.17 17.22
CA LEU A 61 5.13 0.69 16.08
C LEU A 61 4.03 0.46 15.04
N ARG A 62 3.40 1.54 14.58
CA ARG A 62 2.34 1.52 13.57
C ARG A 62 2.73 2.40 12.40
N GLY A 63 2.80 1.81 11.21
CA GLY A 63 3.23 2.54 10.02
C GLY A 63 3.41 1.61 8.85
N ASP A 64 4.32 1.94 7.96
CA ASP A 64 4.51 1.21 6.71
C ASP A 64 5.84 0.42 6.75
N VAL A 65 6.00 -0.55 5.86
CA VAL A 65 7.21 -1.37 5.74
C VAL A 65 7.68 -1.32 4.30
N GLU A 66 8.98 -1.09 4.12
CA GLU A 66 9.66 -1.18 2.82
C GLU A 66 10.53 -2.43 2.81
N VAL A 67 10.54 -3.16 1.68
CA VAL A 67 11.38 -4.33 1.51
C VAL A 67 12.48 -4.11 0.47
N HIS A 68 13.67 -4.61 0.74
CA HIS A 68 14.75 -4.66 -0.25
C HIS A 68 15.57 -5.94 -0.14
N VAL A 69 16.40 -6.19 -1.14
CA VAL A 69 17.43 -7.23 -1.04
C VAL A 69 18.52 -6.78 -0.07
N ARG A 70 18.98 -5.52 -0.18
CA ARG A 70 20.06 -4.97 0.63
C ARG A 70 19.65 -3.71 1.37
N ALA A 71 20.24 -3.51 2.55
CA ALA A 71 20.01 -2.29 3.31
C ALA A 71 20.48 -1.01 2.60
N SER A 72 21.53 -1.10 1.78
CA SER A 72 22.04 0.02 0.99
C SER A 72 21.04 0.53 -0.07
N ASP A 73 20.05 -0.28 -0.47
CA ASP A 73 19.09 0.04 -1.53
C ASP A 73 18.14 1.17 -1.14
N TRP A 74 17.84 1.33 0.15
CA TRP A 74 17.08 2.48 0.66
C TRP A 74 17.65 3.83 0.18
N ARG A 75 18.99 3.96 0.24
CA ARG A 75 19.67 5.18 -0.21
C ARG A 75 19.86 5.21 -1.72
N ARG A 76 20.08 4.05 -2.35
CA ARG A 76 20.20 3.94 -3.80
C ARG A 76 18.93 4.38 -4.52
N HIS A 77 17.77 4.02 -3.97
CA HIS A 77 16.46 4.40 -4.50
C HIS A 77 16.01 5.80 -4.07
N GLY A 78 16.71 6.43 -3.12
CA GLY A 78 16.45 7.80 -2.70
C GLY A 78 15.27 7.96 -1.74
N HIS A 79 14.79 6.86 -1.15
CA HIS A 79 13.64 6.83 -0.24
C HIS A 79 13.83 7.73 0.98
N GLY A 80 15.06 7.84 1.49
CA GLY A 80 15.41 8.77 2.58
C GLY A 80 15.28 10.26 2.22
N ARG A 81 14.90 10.61 0.99
CA ARG A 81 14.61 11.98 0.54
C ARG A 81 13.16 12.15 0.10
N ASP A 82 12.36 11.09 0.12
CA ASP A 82 10.99 11.10 -0.37
C ASP A 82 10.00 11.09 0.80
N PRO A 83 9.15 12.12 0.96
CA PRO A 83 8.17 12.19 2.03
C PRO A 83 7.12 11.07 1.99
N ALA A 84 6.95 10.37 0.87
CA ALA A 84 6.06 9.20 0.79
C ALA A 84 6.47 8.08 1.77
N TYR A 85 7.73 8.06 2.21
CA TYR A 85 8.29 7.06 3.12
C TYR A 85 8.32 7.53 4.59
N ASN A 86 7.82 8.72 4.91
CA ASN A 86 7.85 9.24 6.29
C ASN A 86 6.97 8.46 7.29
N ARG A 87 6.14 7.52 6.80
CA ARG A 87 5.36 6.60 7.63
C ARG A 87 6.04 5.25 7.84
N THR A 88 7.19 4.99 7.21
CA THR A 88 7.91 3.72 7.36
C THR A 88 8.37 3.53 8.80
N VAL A 89 8.09 2.36 9.37
CA VAL A 89 8.45 1.95 10.73
C VAL A 89 9.34 0.70 10.76
N GLY A 90 9.55 0.05 9.61
CA GLY A 90 10.51 -1.04 9.46
C GLY A 90 11.05 -1.08 8.03
N HIS A 91 12.37 -1.22 7.92
CA HIS A 91 13.06 -1.46 6.66
C HIS A 91 13.49 -2.92 6.63
N VAL A 92 12.77 -3.76 5.90
CA VAL A 92 12.97 -5.19 5.91
C VAL A 92 13.90 -5.58 4.77
N VAL A 93 14.98 -6.27 5.09
CA VAL A 93 16.02 -6.59 4.09
C VAL A 93 16.40 -8.05 4.15
N LEU A 94 16.79 -8.61 3.00
CA LEU A 94 17.36 -9.95 3.01
C LEU A 94 18.76 -9.96 3.65
N TRP A 95 19.59 -8.97 3.30
CA TRP A 95 20.93 -8.78 3.84
C TRP A 95 21.15 -7.34 4.31
N ASN A 96 21.62 -7.17 5.54
CA ASN A 96 22.06 -5.88 6.02
C ASN A 96 23.54 -5.62 5.67
N ASP A 97 23.77 -5.03 4.50
CA ASP A 97 25.10 -4.72 3.97
C ASP A 97 25.61 -3.30 4.32
N SER A 98 24.86 -2.55 5.12
CA SER A 98 25.12 -1.14 5.40
C SER A 98 25.25 -0.89 6.90
N GLN A 99 26.38 -0.33 7.33
CA GLN A 99 26.57 0.15 8.72
C GLN A 99 25.91 1.51 8.99
N ARG A 100 25.35 2.16 7.97
CA ARG A 100 24.65 3.44 8.14
C ARG A 100 23.17 3.18 8.41
N PRO A 101 22.57 3.87 9.40
CA PRO A 101 21.16 3.75 9.70
C PRO A 101 20.29 4.12 8.50
N THR A 102 19.15 3.46 8.38
CA THR A 102 18.09 3.89 7.48
C THR A 102 17.41 5.12 8.08
N CYS A 103 17.45 6.24 7.36
CA CYS A 103 16.79 7.48 7.76
C CYS A 103 15.72 7.86 6.73
N ARG A 104 14.57 8.31 7.22
CA ARG A 104 13.52 8.92 6.39
C ARG A 104 13.87 10.37 6.07
N GLN A 105 13.06 10.98 5.21
CA GLN A 105 13.24 12.39 4.83
C GLN A 105 13.07 13.34 6.02
N ASP A 106 12.19 13.00 6.98
CA ASP A 106 12.01 13.76 8.23
C ASP A 106 13.14 13.61 9.25
N GLY A 107 14.18 12.82 8.94
CA GLY A 107 15.35 12.59 9.78
C GLY A 107 15.16 11.49 10.82
N ALA A 108 13.96 10.90 10.96
CA ALA A 108 13.76 9.77 11.86
C ALA A 108 14.49 8.53 11.35
N VAL A 109 15.04 7.76 12.30
CA VAL A 109 15.70 6.49 12.04
C VAL A 109 14.65 5.38 12.00
N VAL A 110 14.75 4.51 11.01
CA VAL A 110 13.90 3.32 10.85
C VAL A 110 14.76 2.09 11.16
N PRO A 111 14.32 1.17 12.03
CA PRO A 111 15.04 -0.06 12.29
C PRO A 111 15.12 -0.91 11.03
N THR A 112 16.33 -1.40 10.72
CA THR A 112 16.56 -2.35 9.62
C THR A 112 16.40 -3.77 10.15
N LEU A 113 15.46 -4.54 9.61
CA LEU A 113 15.15 -5.90 10.03
C LEU A 113 15.71 -6.90 9.01
N GLU A 114 16.72 -7.67 9.39
CA GLU A 114 17.36 -8.64 8.50
C GLU A 114 16.61 -9.99 8.51
N LEU A 115 16.34 -10.56 7.33
CA LEU A 115 15.58 -11.80 7.19
C LEU A 115 16.43 -13.07 7.14
N VAL A 116 17.69 -13.04 6.69
CA VAL A 116 18.47 -14.26 6.38
C VAL A 116 18.59 -15.23 7.57
N GLY A 117 18.69 -14.70 8.80
CA GLY A 117 18.73 -15.49 10.03
C GLY A 117 17.38 -15.96 10.56
N HIS A 118 16.29 -15.53 9.92
CA HIS A 118 14.91 -15.74 10.37
C HIS A 118 14.05 -16.48 9.34
N LEU A 119 14.60 -16.94 8.22
CA LEU A 119 13.82 -17.64 7.19
C LEU A 119 13.30 -18.99 7.71
N ALA A 120 12.03 -19.30 7.42
CA ALA A 120 11.43 -20.57 7.80
C ALA A 120 11.92 -21.79 6.99
N ALA A 121 12.59 -21.54 5.87
CA ALA A 121 13.21 -22.55 5.02
C ALA A 121 14.37 -21.92 4.23
N PRO A 122 15.27 -22.71 3.62
CA PRO A 122 16.31 -22.18 2.75
C PRO A 122 15.72 -21.34 1.60
N LEU A 123 16.42 -20.27 1.20
CA LEU A 123 15.96 -19.35 0.13
C LEU A 123 15.56 -20.08 -1.16
N ALA A 124 16.33 -21.07 -1.59
CA ALA A 124 16.02 -21.85 -2.79
C ALA A 124 14.69 -22.60 -2.70
N GLU A 125 14.29 -23.02 -1.50
CA GLU A 125 13.00 -23.65 -1.27
C GLU A 125 11.86 -22.62 -1.23
N LEU A 126 12.06 -21.50 -0.56
CA LEU A 126 11.08 -20.39 -0.53
C LEU A 126 10.80 -19.86 -1.95
N GLU A 127 11.85 -19.75 -2.77
CA GLU A 127 11.72 -19.36 -4.17
C GLU A 127 10.91 -20.38 -5.00
N ARG A 128 11.14 -21.68 -4.80
CA ARG A 128 10.30 -22.72 -5.44
C ARG A 128 8.85 -22.63 -5.01
N ARG A 129 8.57 -22.38 -3.72
CA ARG A 129 7.20 -22.20 -3.21
C ARG A 129 6.54 -20.97 -3.84
N ARG A 130 7.24 -19.83 -3.90
CA ARG A 130 6.76 -18.61 -4.58
C ARG A 130 6.42 -18.88 -6.05
N GLN A 131 7.32 -19.53 -6.79
CA GLN A 131 7.10 -19.88 -8.19
C GLN A 131 5.90 -20.82 -8.39
N ALA A 132 5.76 -21.82 -7.52
CA ALA A 132 4.61 -22.73 -7.55
C ALA A 132 3.30 -21.97 -7.33
N GLU A 133 3.26 -21.03 -6.40
CA GLU A 133 2.07 -20.21 -6.16
C GLU A 133 1.76 -19.22 -7.28
N GLU A 134 2.78 -18.65 -7.93
CA GLU A 134 2.57 -17.80 -9.10
C GLU A 134 2.02 -18.60 -10.29
N GLY A 135 2.48 -19.84 -10.47
CA GLY A 135 1.94 -20.77 -11.46
C GLY A 135 0.55 -21.31 -11.11
N LEU A 136 0.17 -21.29 -9.83
CA LEU A 136 -1.15 -21.67 -9.33
C LEU A 136 -2.12 -20.50 -9.23
N ARG A 137 -1.72 -19.25 -9.49
CA ARG A 137 -2.63 -18.11 -9.43
C ARG A 137 -3.77 -18.40 -10.38
N PRO A 138 -5.00 -18.70 -9.89
CA PRO A 138 -6.13 -18.78 -10.79
C PRO A 138 -6.21 -17.42 -11.50
N PRO A 139 -6.75 -17.35 -12.74
CA PRO A 139 -7.09 -16.05 -13.32
C PRO A 139 -7.77 -15.23 -12.23
N GLU A 140 -7.36 -13.95 -12.10
CA GLU A 140 -7.93 -13.02 -11.09
C GLU A 140 -9.38 -13.40 -10.89
N PRO A 141 -9.85 -13.63 -9.64
CA PRO A 141 -11.23 -14.00 -9.49
C PRO A 141 -12.00 -12.91 -10.23
N ALA A 142 -12.60 -13.28 -11.36
CA ALA A 142 -13.74 -12.55 -11.86
C ALA A 142 -14.59 -12.36 -10.61
N CYS A 143 -15.15 -11.18 -10.42
CA CYS A 143 -16.12 -10.95 -9.36
C CYS A 143 -17.29 -11.92 -9.58
N VAL A 144 -17.09 -13.20 -9.29
CA VAL A 144 -18.06 -14.26 -9.20
C VAL A 144 -18.40 -14.16 -7.74
N PRO A 145 -19.58 -13.63 -7.39
CA PRO A 145 -20.03 -13.70 -6.03
C PRO A 145 -20.14 -15.19 -5.71
N THR A 146 -19.14 -15.74 -5.04
CA THR A 146 -19.20 -17.09 -4.50
C THR A 146 -20.19 -17.08 -3.34
N GLY A 147 -21.46 -17.23 -3.70
CA GLY A 147 -22.43 -18.08 -3.01
C GLY A 147 -22.43 -18.02 -1.48
N ALA A 148 -22.60 -16.84 -0.90
CA ALA A 148 -23.40 -16.73 0.31
C ALA A 148 -24.82 -16.31 -0.13
N THR A 149 -25.57 -17.26 -0.69
CA THR A 149 -26.99 -17.09 -1.01
C THR A 149 -27.79 -17.17 0.29
N GLY A 150 -27.67 -16.13 1.13
CA GLY A 150 -28.46 -15.94 2.33
C GLY A 150 -28.28 -14.52 2.87
N PRO A 151 -29.31 -13.93 3.51
CA PRO A 151 -29.13 -12.69 4.24
C PRO A 151 -28.10 -12.93 5.35
N SER A 152 -27.01 -12.18 5.32
CA SER A 152 -26.04 -12.11 6.41
C SER A 152 -26.03 -10.70 6.98
N PRO A 153 -25.86 -10.52 8.30
CA PRO A 153 -25.78 -9.18 8.89
C PRO A 153 -24.68 -8.31 8.23
N LEU A 154 -23.59 -8.94 7.77
CA LEU A 154 -22.54 -8.25 7.02
C LEU A 154 -23.01 -7.79 5.64
N ARG A 155 -23.77 -8.61 4.91
CA ARG A 155 -24.31 -8.24 3.60
C ARG A 155 -25.30 -7.08 3.72
N GLU A 156 -26.22 -7.13 4.68
CA GLU A 156 -27.16 -6.05 4.93
C GLU A 156 -26.45 -4.76 5.34
N LEU A 157 -25.40 -4.86 6.16
CA LEU A 157 -24.55 -3.72 6.51
C LEU A 157 -23.86 -3.13 5.28
N LEU A 158 -23.29 -3.97 4.41
CA LEU A 158 -22.62 -3.53 3.19
C LEU A 158 -23.60 -2.92 2.18
N GLU A 159 -24.80 -3.48 2.02
CA GLU A 159 -25.86 -2.94 1.16
C GLU A 159 -26.33 -1.58 1.67
N ARG A 160 -26.60 -1.46 2.98
CA ARG A 160 -26.98 -0.19 3.62
C ARG A 160 -25.88 0.87 3.48
N ALA A 161 -24.63 0.53 3.81
CA ALA A 161 -23.51 1.45 3.67
C ALA A 161 -23.27 1.83 2.19
N GLY A 162 -23.53 0.90 1.26
CA GLY A 162 -23.50 1.15 -0.17
C GLY A 162 -24.54 2.18 -0.62
N VAL A 163 -25.79 2.02 -0.17
CA VAL A 163 -26.89 2.95 -0.43
C VAL A 163 -26.62 4.31 0.20
N GLU A 164 -26.20 4.36 1.47
CA GLU A 164 -25.84 5.62 2.14
C GLU A 164 -24.75 6.37 1.38
N ARG A 165 -23.69 5.66 0.95
CA ARG A 165 -22.62 6.25 0.15
C ARG A 165 -23.10 6.73 -1.22
N PHE A 166 -24.02 6.01 -1.86
CA PHE A 166 -24.61 6.42 -3.14
C PHE A 166 -25.46 7.69 -2.98
N LEU A 167 -26.35 7.72 -1.98
CA LEU A 167 -27.20 8.87 -1.70
C LEU A 167 -26.39 10.11 -1.31
N ALA A 168 -25.33 9.94 -0.52
CA ALA A 168 -24.42 11.04 -0.19
C ALA A 168 -23.75 11.65 -1.45
N LYS A 169 -23.42 10.81 -2.44
CA LYS A 169 -22.91 11.29 -3.73
C LYS A 169 -24.00 11.99 -4.54
N ALA A 170 -25.20 11.43 -4.60
CA ALA A 170 -26.33 12.02 -5.32
C ALA A 170 -26.68 13.40 -4.75
N ALA A 171 -26.77 13.52 -3.42
CA ALA A 171 -27.07 14.78 -2.73
C ALA A 171 -26.04 15.89 -3.04
N ALA A 172 -24.76 15.55 -3.21
CA ALA A 172 -23.75 16.51 -3.63
C ALA A 172 -24.01 17.05 -5.05
N PHE A 173 -24.37 16.17 -5.99
CA PHE A 173 -24.76 16.58 -7.35
C PHE A 173 -26.05 17.41 -7.35
N GLU A 174 -27.03 17.03 -6.53
CA GLU A 174 -28.28 17.78 -6.38
C GLU A 174 -28.03 19.19 -5.83
N GLY A 175 -27.14 19.34 -4.83
CA GLY A 175 -26.72 20.63 -4.32
C GLY A 175 -26.05 21.50 -5.38
N ASP A 176 -25.14 20.93 -6.17
CA ASP A 176 -24.45 21.65 -7.24
C ASP A 176 -25.41 22.07 -8.36
N LEU A 177 -26.39 21.23 -8.71
CA LEU A 177 -27.43 21.52 -9.71
C LEU A 177 -28.33 22.71 -9.34
N GLN A 178 -28.38 23.12 -8.07
CA GLN A 178 -29.10 24.34 -7.65
C GLN A 178 -28.36 25.62 -8.04
N CYS A 179 -27.05 25.54 -8.23
CA CYS A 179 -26.17 26.70 -8.44
C CYS A 179 -25.53 26.73 -9.83
N LEU A 180 -25.44 25.58 -10.51
CA LEU A 180 -24.67 25.40 -11.74
C LEU A 180 -25.50 24.72 -12.83
N PRO A 181 -25.21 24.99 -14.11
CA PRO A 181 -25.88 24.31 -15.20
C PRO A 181 -25.52 22.80 -15.22
N PRO A 182 -26.44 21.93 -15.68
CA PRO A 182 -26.25 20.48 -15.64
C PRO A 182 -24.95 19.99 -16.30
N GLU A 183 -24.55 20.60 -17.41
CA GLU A 183 -23.31 20.25 -18.11
C GLU A 183 -22.04 20.53 -17.30
N GLU A 184 -22.03 21.59 -16.49
CA GLU A 184 -20.91 21.94 -15.61
C GLU A 184 -20.82 20.97 -14.44
N VAL A 185 -21.97 20.62 -13.85
CA VAL A 185 -22.03 19.64 -12.76
C VAL A 185 -21.54 18.27 -13.23
N LEU A 186 -21.99 17.84 -14.41
CA LEU A 186 -21.54 16.58 -15.01
C LEU A 186 -20.03 16.60 -15.30
N TYR A 187 -19.52 17.69 -15.88
CA TYR A 187 -18.10 17.87 -16.17
C TYR A 187 -17.23 17.79 -14.90
N ARG A 188 -17.60 18.51 -13.84
CA ARG A 188 -16.91 18.46 -12.55
C ARG A 188 -16.95 17.06 -11.94
N GLY A 189 -18.10 16.41 -11.99
CA GLY A 189 -18.27 15.03 -11.53
C GLY A 189 -17.36 14.05 -12.26
N ALA A 190 -17.22 14.19 -13.57
CA ALA A 190 -16.33 13.36 -14.39
C ALA A 190 -14.86 13.58 -14.04
N LEU A 191 -14.40 14.83 -13.93
CA LEU A 191 -13.02 15.13 -13.51
C LEU A 191 -12.73 14.61 -12.10
N ARG A 192 -13.64 14.82 -11.16
CA ARG A 192 -13.53 14.27 -9.81
C ARG A 192 -13.33 12.75 -9.83
N ALA A 193 -14.12 12.04 -10.64
CA ALA A 193 -14.02 10.59 -10.79
C ALA A 193 -12.68 10.16 -11.41
N MET A 194 -12.17 10.90 -12.41
CA MET A 194 -10.86 10.63 -13.02
C MET A 194 -9.69 10.77 -12.03
N GLY A 195 -9.85 11.58 -10.97
CA GLY A 195 -8.85 11.71 -9.94
C GLY A 195 -8.65 10.46 -9.06
N TYR A 196 -9.64 9.55 -9.00
CA TYR A 196 -9.68 8.43 -8.06
C TYR A 196 -9.32 8.85 -6.61
N THR A 197 -9.17 7.90 -5.68
CA THR A 197 -8.88 8.22 -4.27
C THR A 197 -7.58 9.03 -4.10
N ALA A 198 -6.58 8.79 -4.95
CA ALA A 198 -5.26 9.40 -4.81
C ALA A 198 -5.17 10.87 -5.27
N ASN A 199 -6.02 11.30 -6.21
CA ASN A 199 -5.90 12.62 -6.85
C ASN A 199 -7.24 13.34 -7.05
N THR A 200 -8.29 12.97 -6.31
CA THR A 200 -9.60 13.64 -6.32
C THR A 200 -9.45 15.16 -6.17
N ALA A 201 -8.70 15.62 -5.15
CA ALA A 201 -8.52 17.05 -4.90
C ALA A 201 -7.78 17.78 -6.03
N GLY A 202 -6.81 17.12 -6.69
CA GLY A 202 -6.09 17.71 -7.82
C GLY A 202 -7.01 17.95 -9.01
N PHE A 203 -7.86 16.98 -9.32
CA PHE A 203 -8.84 17.08 -10.39
C PHE A 203 -10.00 18.03 -10.07
N GLU A 204 -10.41 18.16 -8.81
CA GLU A 204 -11.39 19.17 -8.39
C GLU A 204 -10.85 20.60 -8.61
N ARG A 205 -9.58 20.85 -8.24
CA ARG A 205 -8.92 22.14 -8.55
C ARG A 205 -8.81 22.38 -10.06
N LEU A 206 -8.53 21.33 -10.84
CA LEU A 206 -8.47 21.43 -12.29
C LEU A 206 -9.84 21.84 -12.87
N ALA A 207 -10.92 21.22 -12.40
CA ALA A 207 -12.27 21.53 -12.82
C ALA A 207 -12.67 22.98 -12.47
N ALA A 208 -12.23 23.48 -11.32
CA ALA A 208 -12.44 24.87 -10.93
C ALA A 208 -11.63 25.87 -11.78
N ALA A 209 -10.41 25.50 -12.18
CA ALA A 209 -9.54 26.33 -13.00
C ALA A 209 -9.94 26.35 -14.49
N LEU A 210 -10.61 25.31 -14.97
CA LEU A 210 -11.06 25.16 -16.36
C LEU A 210 -12.57 24.85 -16.42
N PRO A 211 -13.46 25.83 -16.21
CA PRO A 211 -14.90 25.61 -16.31
C PRO A 211 -15.32 25.11 -17.70
N PHE A 212 -16.36 24.28 -17.76
CA PHE A 212 -16.82 23.63 -18.99
C PHE A 212 -17.18 24.64 -20.09
N ILE A 213 -17.77 25.78 -19.71
CA ILE A 213 -18.10 26.85 -20.66
C ILE A 213 -16.86 27.42 -21.37
N GLY A 214 -15.73 27.50 -20.69
CA GLY A 214 -14.46 27.96 -21.26
C GLY A 214 -13.89 26.94 -22.26
N LEU A 215 -13.98 25.66 -21.94
CA LEU A 215 -13.56 24.58 -22.85
C LEU A 215 -14.45 24.48 -24.09
N ARG A 216 -15.76 24.67 -23.93
CA ARG A 216 -16.71 24.62 -25.06
C ARG A 216 -16.49 25.76 -26.06
N ALA A 217 -15.92 26.88 -25.63
CA ALA A 217 -15.66 28.03 -26.50
C ALA A 217 -14.43 27.86 -27.41
N ILE A 218 -13.56 26.88 -27.13
CA ILE A 218 -12.32 26.61 -27.88
C ILE A 218 -12.34 25.28 -28.64
N ALA A 219 -13.45 24.55 -28.58
CA ALA A 219 -13.70 23.31 -29.31
C ALA A 219 -14.57 23.60 -30.55
#